data_AF-F0YLD2-F1
#
_entry.id   AF-F0YLD2-F1
#
_cell.length_a   1.000
_cell.length_b   1.000
_cell.length_c   1.000
_cell.angle_alpha   90.00
_cell.angle_beta   90.00
_cell.angle_gamma   90.00
#
_symmetry.space_group_name_H-M   'P 1'
#
loop_
_entity.id
_entity.type
_entity.pdbx_description
1 polymer ?
#
loop_
_entity_poly.entity_id
_entity_poly.type
_entity_poly.pdbx_seq_one_letter_code
_entity_poly.pdbx_strand_id
1 'polypeptide(L)' 'ELGRLEVGTESAVDRGKSTKSFLMSFFEADNHHSVEGLDTFNACYGGTNALFSTTNWVYGQAQNGHHGIVVCSDP' A
#
# COMPACT_ATOMS: atom_id res chain seq x y z
N GLU A 1 6.62 0.26 13.64
CA GLU A 1 7.12 1.03 12.48
C GLU A 1 6.58 0.40 11.19
N LEU A 2 6.24 1.22 10.20
CA LEU A 2 5.64 0.81 8.92
C LEU A 2 6.70 0.80 7.82
N GLY A 3 6.79 -0.27 7.02
CA GLY A 3 7.74 -0.35 5.90
C GLY A 3 7.06 -0.42 4.53
N ARG A 4 5.79 -0.84 4.50
CA ARG A 4 5.01 -0.97 3.26
C ARG A 4 3.55 -0.63 3.48
N LEU A 5 2.98 0.12 2.55
CA LEU A 5 1.55 0.42 2.46
C LEU A 5 1.10 0.21 1.02
N GLU A 6 0.21 -0.76 0.80
CA GLU A 6 -0.35 -1.07 -0.51
C GLU A 6 -1.88 -0.97 -0.46
N VAL A 7 -2.49 -0.39 -1.50
CA VAL A 7 -3.95 -0.21 -1.57
C VAL A 7 -4.48 -1.07 -2.69
N GLY A 8 -5.43 -1.95 -2.40
CA GLY A 8 -6.20 -2.66 -3.41
C GLY A 8 -7.55 -2.00 -3.62
N THR A 9 -7.86 -1.63 -4.86
CA THR A 9 -9.11 -0.95 -5.21
C THR A 9 -9.43 -1.16 -6.70
N GLU A 10 -10.70 -1.06 -7.07
CA GLU A 10 -11.15 -0.86 -8.45
C GLU A 10 -11.57 0.59 -8.75
N SER A 11 -11.47 1.45 -7.75
CA SER A 11 -12.02 2.80 -7.76
C SER A 11 -10.92 3.86 -7.81
N ALA A 12 -10.41 4.08 -9.02
CA ALA A 12 -9.41 5.10 -9.29
C ALA A 12 -9.98 6.52 -9.10
N VAL A 13 -9.70 7.12 -7.93
CA VAL A 13 -10.03 8.53 -7.63
C VAL A 13 -9.27 9.48 -8.56
N ASP A 14 -8.01 9.16 -8.86
CA ASP A 14 -7.16 9.87 -9.81
C ASP A 14 -6.36 8.87 -10.65
N ARG A 15 -6.01 9.24 -11.88
CA ARG A 15 -5.30 8.37 -12.84
C ARG A 15 -3.78 8.43 -12.73
N GLY A 16 -3.23 9.49 -12.16
CA GLY A 16 -1.79 9.71 -11.99
C GLY A 16 -1.34 9.69 -10.52
N LYS A 17 -2.26 9.94 -9.58
CA LYS A 17 -1.99 9.99 -8.15
C LYS A 17 -2.70 8.83 -7.43
N SER A 18 -1.91 7.93 -6.85
CA SER A 18 -2.42 6.79 -6.08
C SER A 18 -3.10 7.23 -4.79
N THR A 19 -4.14 6.50 -4.38
CA THR A 19 -4.81 6.57 -3.06
C THR A 19 -3.80 6.41 -1.94
N LYS A 20 -2.82 5.50 -2.11
CA LYS A 20 -1.68 5.34 -1.20
C LYS A 20 -0.96 6.66 -0.91
N SER A 21 -0.78 7.52 -1.92
CA SER A 21 -0.12 8.82 -1.73
C SER A 21 -0.94 9.80 -0.89
N PHE A 22 -2.27 9.65 -0.83
CA PHE A 22 -3.10 10.41 0.10
C PHE A 22 -2.95 9.87 1.53
N LEU A 23 -2.90 8.55 1.70
CA LEU A 23 -2.69 7.92 3.01
C LEU A 23 -1.33 8.26 3.63
N MET A 24 -0.32 8.58 2.82
CA MET A 24 0.98 9.03 3.33
C MET A 24 0.89 10.28 4.22
N SER A 25 -0.13 11.14 4.04
CA SER A 25 -0.34 12.31 4.88
C SER A 25 -0.47 11.99 6.39
N PHE A 26 -0.92 10.78 6.74
CA PHE A 26 -0.99 10.33 8.14
C PHE A 26 0.39 10.03 8.75
N PHE A 27 1.39 9.75 7.92
CA PHE A 27 2.74 9.36 8.35
C PHE A 27 3.77 10.50 8.20
N GLU A 28 3.43 11.53 7.42
CA GLU A 28 4.27 12.71 7.20
C GLU A 28 4.51 13.51 8.48
N ALA A 29 3.52 13.58 9.39
CA ALA A 29 3.65 14.31 10.65
C ALA A 29 4.76 13.76 11.57
N ASP A 30 5.03 12.45 11.48
CA ASP A 30 6.08 11.76 12.23
C ASP A 30 7.39 11.63 11.43
N ASN A 31 7.54 12.40 10.33
CA ASN A 31 8.69 12.37 9.42
C ASN A 31 8.95 10.97 8.82
N HIS A 32 7.90 10.16 8.67
CA HIS A 32 7.98 8.79 8.19
C HIS A 32 7.65 8.70 6.69
N HIS A 33 8.65 8.92 5.85
CA HIS A 33 8.50 8.98 4.39
C HIS A 33 8.95 7.72 3.65
N SER A 34 9.74 6.86 4.30
CA SER A 34 10.32 5.66 3.69
C SER A 34 9.37 4.46 3.73
N VAL A 35 8.24 4.55 3.02
CA VAL A 35 7.21 3.51 2.98
C VAL A 35 6.98 3.04 1.54
N GLU A 36 7.28 1.77 1.25
CA GLU A 36 7.06 1.14 -0.05
C GLU A 36 5.58 0.94 -0.39
N GLY A 37 5.28 0.59 -1.64
CA GLY A 37 3.93 0.23 -2.11
C GLY A 37 3.20 1.33 -2.88
N LEU A 38 2.12 0.93 -3.54
CA LEU A 38 1.32 1.70 -4.50
C LEU A 38 -0.13 1.19 -4.54
N ASP A 39 -0.94 1.69 -5.48
CA ASP A 39 -2.29 1.18 -5.71
C ASP A 39 -2.29 0.02 -6.71
N THR A 40 -2.96 -1.06 -6.35
CA THR A 40 -3.07 -2.29 -7.14
C THR A 40 -4.51 -2.45 -7.61
N PHE A 41 -4.69 -2.47 -8.93
CA PHE A 41 -6.00 -2.50 -9.59
C PHE A 41 -6.24 -3.80 -10.33
N ASN A 42 -7.34 -4.49 -10.01
CA ASN A 42 -7.91 -5.53 -10.87
C ASN A 42 -9.32 -5.90 -10.39
N ALA A 43 -10.31 -5.04 -10.66
CA ALA A 43 -11.66 -5.19 -10.11
C ALA A 43 -11.61 -5.49 -8.57
N CYS A 44 -12.57 -6.27 -8.06
CA CYS A 44 -12.60 -6.75 -6.68
C CYS A 44 -11.36 -7.56 -6.25
N TYR A 45 -10.48 -7.98 -7.17
CA TYR A 45 -9.27 -8.75 -6.87
C TYR A 45 -8.07 -7.89 -6.44
N GLY A 46 -8.13 -6.57 -6.65
CA GLY A 46 -7.01 -5.66 -6.31
C GLY A 46 -6.48 -5.84 -4.89
N GLY A 47 -7.38 -6.01 -3.91
CA GLY A 47 -7.05 -6.27 -2.51
C GLY A 47 -6.27 -7.57 -2.29
N THR A 48 -6.68 -8.67 -2.92
CA THR A 48 -5.99 -9.95 -2.83
C THR A 48 -4.59 -9.87 -3.44
N ASN A 49 -4.45 -9.20 -4.58
CA ASN A 49 -3.13 -9.01 -5.19
C ASN A 49 -2.21 -8.16 -4.31
N ALA A 50 -2.73 -7.09 -3.71
CA ALA A 50 -1.98 -6.25 -2.76
C ALA A 50 -1.56 -7.04 -1.50
N LEU A 51 -2.40 -7.97 -1.03
CA LEU A 51 -2.08 -8.89 0.07
C LEU A 51 -0.93 -9.83 -0.28
N PHE A 52 -0.96 -10.47 -1.45
CA PHE A 52 0.12 -11.37 -1.88
C PHE A 52 1.42 -10.61 -2.13
N SER A 53 1.34 -9.44 -2.77
CA SER A 53 2.47 -8.54 -2.98
C SER A 53 3.12 -8.14 -1.65
N THR A 54 2.32 -7.74 -0.66
CA THR A 54 2.82 -7.36 0.67
C THR A 54 3.37 -8.56 1.43
N THR A 55 2.73 -9.73 1.32
CA THR A 55 3.24 -10.99 1.93
C THR A 55 4.60 -11.36 1.35
N ASN A 56 4.76 -11.26 0.03
CA ASN A 56 6.05 -11.51 -0.63
C ASN A 56 7.11 -10.50 -0.21
N TRP A 57 6.74 -9.23 -0.03
CA TRP A 57 7.64 -8.22 0.54
C TRP A 57 8.05 -8.59 1.97
N VAL A 58 7.11 -9.05 2.83
CA VAL A 58 7.41 -9.45 4.21
C VAL A 58 8.48 -10.54 4.27
N TYR A 59 8.43 -11.52 3.36
CA TYR A 59 9.42 -12.59 3.28
C TYR A 59 10.63 -12.26 2.39
N GLY A 60 10.65 -11.05 1.81
CA GLY A 60 11.70 -10.59 0.92
C GLY A 60 12.95 -10.12 1.67
N GLN A 61 14.09 -10.16 0.98
CA GLN A 61 15.39 -9.72 1.54
C GLN A 61 15.45 -8.21 1.80
N ALA A 62 14.56 -7.42 1.19
CA ALA A 62 14.46 -5.98 1.40
C ALA A 62 13.69 -5.61 2.69
N GLN A 63 13.11 -6.58 3.38
CA GLN A 63 12.33 -6.33 4.59
C GLN A 63 13.26 -6.09 5.79
N ASN A 64 13.05 -4.95 6.46
CA ASN A 64 13.88 -4.48 7.57
C ASN A 64 13.18 -4.62 8.94
N GLY A 65 12.38 -5.66 9.15
CA GLY A 65 11.63 -5.87 10.40
C GLY A 65 10.36 -5.03 10.57
N HIS A 66 10.04 -4.14 9.62
CA HIS A 66 8.85 -3.29 9.70
C HIS A 66 7.56 -4.01 9.28
N HIS A 67 6.42 -3.46 9.71
CA HIS A 67 5.10 -3.97 9.34
C HIS A 67 4.72 -3.58 7.91
N GLY A 68 3.93 -4.44 7.25
CA GLY A 68 3.22 -4.12 6.02
C GLY A 68 1.73 -3.93 6.29
N ILE A 69 1.12 -2.92 5.68
CA ILE A 69 -0.32 -2.66 5.74
C ILE A 69 -0.90 -2.78 4.34
N VAL A 70 -2.05 -3.46 4.25
CA VAL A 70 -2.86 -3.52 3.03
C VAL A 70 -4.21 -2.90 3.33
N VAL A 71 -4.65 -2.00 2.45
CA VAL A 71 -5.97 -1.37 2.53
C VAL A 71 -6.78 -1.84 1.32
N CYS A 72 -7.91 -2.50 1.57
CA CYS A 72 -8.90 -2.81 0.54
C CYS A 72 -10.03 -1.78 0.66
N SER A 73 -10.26 -0.99 -0.38
CA SER A 73 -11.28 0.06 -0.35
C SER A 73 -11.94 0.20 -1.71
N ASP A 74 -13.27 0.18 -1.71
CA ASP A 74 -14.13 0.44 -2.86
C ASP A 74 -15.40 1.18 -2.38
N PRO A 75 -16.18 1.82 -3.28
CA PRO A 75 -17.43 2.52 -2.99
C PRO A 75 -18.51 1.67 -2.32
#